data_AF-A0A834VMM1-F1
#
_entry.id   AF-A0A834VMM1-F1
#
_cell.length_a   1.000
_cell.length_b   1.000
_cell.length_c   1.000
_cell.angle_alpha   90.00
_cell.angle_beta   90.00
_cell.angle_gamma   90.00
#
_symmetry.space_group_name_H-M   'P 1'
#
loop_
_entity.id
_entity.type
_entity.pdbx_description
1 polymer ?
#
loop_
_entity_poly.entity_id
_entity_poly.type
_entity_poly.pdbx_seq_one_letter_code
_entity_poly.pdbx_strand_id
1 'polypeptide(L)'
;MASPASEALHQYIFSAIEPMRGPLPQHVVKVMSQTNKLKSYCTYNIAFLVKRAGGPGVSASEVSVSIIDLRGVNNREIGHQATVSLHQRQEQLRVVVTAQVLWGQSVMVGLTEKVDRIIKYMLEQEAHIGDIGYDVGCSTI
;
A
#
# COMPACT_ATOMS: atom_id res chain seq x y z
N MET A 1 -9.49 -20.04 -2.61
CA MET A 1 -9.78 -19.39 -3.91
C MET A 1 -9.94 -17.90 -3.66
N ALA A 2 -9.16 -17.04 -4.34
CA ALA A 2 -9.32 -15.59 -4.22
C ALA A 2 -10.72 -15.20 -4.73
N SER A 3 -11.46 -14.40 -3.95
CA SER A 3 -12.77 -13.89 -4.39
C SER A 3 -12.60 -13.08 -5.68
N PRO A 4 -13.48 -13.22 -6.68
CA PRO A 4 -13.42 -12.44 -7.93
C PRO A 4 -13.41 -10.92 -7.68
N ALA A 5 -14.00 -10.44 -6.58
CA ALA A 5 -13.91 -9.03 -6.18
C ALA A 5 -12.50 -8.61 -5.73
N SER A 6 -11.74 -9.53 -5.13
CA SER A 6 -10.35 -9.28 -4.73
C SER A 6 -9.44 -9.12 -5.94
N GLU A 7 -9.63 -9.95 -6.96
CA GLU A 7 -8.82 -9.91 -8.17
C GLU A 7 -9.10 -8.62 -8.96
N ALA A 8 -10.37 -8.21 -9.06
CA ALA A 8 -10.75 -6.96 -9.71
C ALA A 8 -10.12 -5.72 -9.04
N LEU A 9 -10.06 -5.68 -7.71
CA LEU A 9 -9.41 -4.59 -6.98
C LEU A 9 -7.90 -4.55 -7.23
N HIS A 10 -7.22 -5.70 -7.22
CA HIS A 10 -5.79 -5.76 -7.51
C HIS A 10 -5.49 -5.28 -8.93
N GLN A 11 -6.23 -5.77 -9.92
CA GLN A 11 -6.07 -5.38 -11.31
C GLN A 11 -6.33 -3.89 -11.51
N TYR A 12 -7.35 -3.32 -10.85
CA TYR A 12 -7.61 -1.88 -10.90
C TYR A 12 -6.46 -1.06 -10.31
N ILE A 13 -5.98 -1.40 -9.11
CA ILE A 13 -4.85 -0.71 -8.47
C ILE A 13 -3.60 -0.82 -9.36
N PHE A 14 -3.35 -2.00 -9.93
CA PHE A 14 -2.26 -2.22 -10.87
C PHE A 14 -2.39 -1.31 -12.10
N SER A 15 -3.54 -1.30 -12.77
CA SER A 15 -3.79 -0.48 -13.96
C SER A 15 -3.71 1.02 -13.68
N ALA A 16 -4.12 1.47 -12.49
CA ALA A 16 -3.98 2.87 -12.10
C ALA A 16 -2.51 3.27 -11.95
N ILE A 17 -1.67 2.38 -11.43
CA ILE A 17 -0.28 2.66 -11.06
C ILE A 17 0.69 2.50 -12.25
N GLU A 18 0.46 1.50 -13.10
CA GLU A 18 1.42 1.07 -14.12
C GLU A 18 1.83 2.17 -15.13
N PRO A 19 0.93 3.05 -15.61
CA PRO A 19 1.30 4.14 -16.52
C PRO A 19 2.18 5.22 -15.89
N MET A 20 2.17 5.36 -14.57
CA MET A 20 2.84 6.44 -13.82
C MET A 20 4.24 6.04 -13.31
N ARG A 21 4.74 4.88 -13.73
CA ARG A 21 5.85 4.20 -13.08
C ARG A 21 7.24 4.75 -13.42
N GLY A 22 7.39 5.43 -14.56
CA GLY A 22 8.69 5.86 -15.09
C GLY A 22 9.67 4.69 -15.30
N PRO A 23 10.86 4.93 -15.88
CA PRO A 23 11.91 3.93 -15.94
C PRO A 23 12.41 3.61 -14.51
N LEU A 24 12.31 2.35 -14.09
CA LEU A 24 12.86 1.89 -12.82
C LEU A 24 14.40 2.01 -12.82
N PRO A 25 15.03 2.49 -11.74
CA PRO A 25 16.49 2.55 -11.64
C PRO A 25 17.14 1.17 -11.87
N GLN A 26 18.25 1.12 -12.62
CA GLN A 26 18.88 -0.15 -13.03
C GLN A 26 19.32 -1.05 -11.85
N HIS A 27 19.65 -0.48 -10.68
CA HIS A 27 19.98 -1.26 -9.48
C HIS A 27 18.75 -1.97 -8.88
N VAL A 28 17.55 -1.41 -9.06
CA VAL A 28 16.28 -2.06 -8.75
C VAL A 28 15.98 -3.14 -9.80
N VAL A 29 16.30 -2.91 -11.08
CA VAL A 29 16.12 -3.92 -12.14
C VAL A 29 17.09 -5.12 -11.98
N LYS A 30 18.33 -4.90 -11.53
CA LYS A 30 19.38 -5.93 -11.50
C LYS A 30 19.29 -6.88 -10.30
N VAL A 31 18.68 -6.47 -9.18
CA VAL A 31 18.28 -7.40 -8.10
C VAL A 31 17.00 -8.18 -8.49
N MET A 32 16.34 -7.81 -9.59
CA MET A 32 14.94 -8.12 -9.84
C MET A 32 14.63 -8.45 -11.31
N SER A 33 15.41 -9.33 -11.94
CA SER A 33 15.05 -10.02 -13.21
C SER A 33 13.79 -10.93 -13.10
N GLN A 34 12.91 -10.66 -12.13
CA GLN A 34 11.58 -11.25 -11.95
C GLN A 34 10.51 -10.13 -11.92
N THR A 35 10.62 -9.18 -12.85
CA THR A 35 9.89 -7.91 -13.02
C THR A 35 8.38 -8.03 -13.33
N ASN A 36 7.71 -9.05 -12.79
CA ASN A 36 6.26 -9.09 -12.57
C ASN A 36 5.88 -9.34 -11.09
N LYS A 37 6.83 -9.73 -10.23
CA LYS A 37 6.52 -10.11 -8.84
C LYS A 37 6.36 -8.90 -7.92
N LEU A 38 7.26 -7.92 -7.97
CA LEU A 38 7.16 -6.73 -7.09
C LEU A 38 5.91 -5.89 -7.37
N LYS A 39 5.48 -5.88 -8.64
CA LYS A 39 4.26 -5.18 -9.05
C LYS A 39 3.03 -5.79 -8.38
N SER A 40 2.98 -7.13 -8.37
CA SER A 40 1.94 -7.90 -7.71
C SER A 40 1.95 -7.66 -6.19
N TYR A 41 3.11 -7.76 -5.53
CA TYR A 41 3.20 -7.62 -4.07
C TYR A 41 2.76 -6.25 -3.55
N CYS A 42 3.18 -5.15 -4.18
CA CYS A 42 2.74 -3.82 -3.78
C CYS A 42 1.22 -3.66 -3.92
N THR A 43 0.64 -4.13 -5.04
CA THR A 43 -0.81 -4.06 -5.25
C THR A 43 -1.61 -4.92 -4.28
N TYR A 44 -1.10 -6.11 -3.94
CA TYR A 44 -1.69 -6.98 -2.91
C TYR A 44 -1.65 -6.31 -1.52
N ASN A 45 -0.52 -5.70 -1.18
CA ASN A 45 -0.34 -5.06 0.11
C ASN A 45 -1.21 -3.80 0.25
N ILE A 46 -1.36 -3.01 -0.82
CA ILE A 46 -2.31 -1.89 -0.85
C ILE A 46 -3.75 -2.40 -0.68
N ALA A 47 -4.15 -3.45 -1.41
CA ALA A 47 -5.49 -4.01 -1.28
C ALA A 47 -5.76 -4.60 0.11
N PHE A 48 -4.76 -5.20 0.76
CA PHE A 48 -4.84 -5.62 2.15
C PHE A 48 -5.15 -4.44 3.07
N LEU A 49 -4.41 -3.32 2.93
CA LEU A 49 -4.65 -2.11 3.73
C LEU A 49 -6.03 -1.50 3.47
N VAL A 50 -6.46 -1.46 2.20
CA VAL A 50 -7.79 -0.98 1.81
C VAL A 50 -8.89 -1.82 2.46
N LYS A 51 -8.80 -3.15 2.39
CA LYS A 51 -9.78 -4.05 3.01
C LYS A 51 -9.74 -3.97 4.53
N ARG A 52 -8.57 -3.78 5.14
CA ARG A 52 -8.45 -3.56 6.59
C ARG A 52 -9.12 -2.23 6.99
N ALA A 53 -9.07 -1.21 6.14
CA ALA A 53 -9.68 0.08 6.40
C ALA A 53 -11.21 0.11 6.16
N GLY A 54 -11.69 -0.52 5.08
CA GLY A 54 -13.09 -0.43 4.64
C GLY A 54 -13.92 -1.71 4.78
N GLY A 55 -13.30 -2.82 5.17
CA GLY A 55 -13.92 -4.14 5.23
C GLY A 55 -13.68 -4.99 3.96
N PRO A 56 -14.02 -6.30 4.01
CA PRO A 56 -13.74 -7.23 2.92
C PRO A 56 -14.57 -6.99 1.65
N GLY A 57 -15.67 -6.24 1.75
CA GLY A 57 -16.59 -5.96 0.65
C GLY A 57 -16.24 -4.73 -0.21
N VAL A 58 -15.15 -4.03 0.10
CA VAL A 58 -14.72 -2.86 -0.67
C VAL A 58 -14.46 -3.22 -2.12
N SER A 59 -15.11 -2.47 -3.01
CA SER A 59 -14.99 -2.58 -4.46
C SER A 59 -13.89 -1.67 -5.03
N ALA A 60 -13.45 -1.94 -6.26
CA ALA A 60 -12.47 -1.11 -6.95
C ALA A 60 -12.94 0.33 -7.17
N SER A 61 -14.23 0.53 -7.44
CA SER A 61 -14.83 1.87 -7.64
C SER A 61 -14.79 2.74 -6.39
N GLU A 62 -14.64 2.14 -5.21
CA GLU A 62 -14.51 2.86 -3.94
C GLU A 62 -13.06 3.24 -3.65
N VAL A 63 -12.11 2.97 -4.54
CA VAL A 63 -10.69 3.25 -4.32
C VAL A 63 -10.17 4.21 -5.38
N SER A 64 -9.43 5.22 -4.94
CA SER A 64 -8.71 6.12 -5.83
C SER A 64 -7.24 6.21 -5.45
N VAL A 65 -6.38 6.19 -6.45
CA VAL A 65 -4.96 6.52 -6.31
C VAL A 65 -4.74 7.88 -6.95
N SER A 66 -4.15 8.80 -6.20
CA SER A 66 -3.78 10.15 -6.68
C SER A 66 -2.29 10.33 -6.56
N ILE A 67 -1.68 10.98 -7.54
CA ILE A 67 -0.28 11.39 -7.50
C ILE A 67 -0.22 12.89 -7.79
N ILE A 68 0.44 13.63 -6.92
CA ILE A 68 0.55 15.09 -7.01
C ILE A 68 2.00 15.54 -6.85
N ASP A 69 2.36 16.61 -7.54
CA ASP A 69 3.62 17.32 -7.31
C ASP A 69 3.47 18.22 -6.09
N LEU A 70 4.44 18.12 -5.17
CA LEU A 70 4.54 18.98 -4.02
C LEU A 70 5.48 20.14 -4.30
N ARG A 71 4.94 21.36 -4.18
CA ARG A 71 5.67 22.62 -4.30
C ARG A 71 5.60 23.36 -2.97
N GLY A 72 6.73 23.88 -2.53
CA GLY A 72 6.85 24.70 -1.34
C GLY A 72 6.61 26.17 -1.62
N VAL A 73 6.89 26.99 -0.61
CA VAL A 73 6.87 28.45 -0.74
C VAL A 73 7.73 28.87 -1.94
N ASN A 74 7.23 29.82 -2.74
CA ASN A 74 7.87 30.30 -3.97
C ASN A 74 8.11 29.22 -5.03
N ASN A 75 7.20 28.24 -5.15
CA ASN A 75 7.27 27.16 -6.14
C ASN A 75 8.51 26.26 -6.02
N ARG A 76 9.16 26.25 -4.83
CA ARG A 76 10.33 25.41 -4.58
C ARG A 76 9.97 23.93 -4.72
N GLU A 77 10.82 23.17 -5.39
CA GLU A 77 10.66 21.72 -5.51
C GLU A 77 10.77 21.05 -4.14
N ILE A 78 9.69 20.37 -3.74
CA ILE A 78 9.68 19.49 -2.56
C ILE A 78 9.77 18.04 -3.03
N GLY A 79 8.90 17.66 -3.97
CA GLY A 79 8.89 16.30 -4.51
C GLY A 79 7.54 15.90 -5.04
N HIS A 80 7.20 14.64 -4.83
CA HIS A 80 5.97 14.03 -5.32
C HIS A 80 5.29 13.25 -4.20
N GLN A 81 3.97 13.16 -4.24
CA GLN A 81 3.19 12.39 -3.27
C GLN A 81 2.21 11.47 -3.98
N ALA A 82 2.20 10.18 -3.62
CA ALA A 82 1.09 9.28 -3.89
C ALA A 82 0.18 9.18 -2.68
N THR A 83 -1.12 9.12 -2.92
CA THR A 83 -2.13 8.89 -1.91
C THR A 83 -3.14 7.88 -2.41
N VAL A 84 -3.31 6.79 -1.67
CA VAL A 84 -4.39 5.81 -1.86
C VAL A 84 -5.50 6.15 -0.89
N SER A 85 -6.69 6.34 -1.42
CA SER A 85 -7.88 6.76 -0.67
C SER A 85 -9.04 5.81 -0.92
N LEU A 86 -9.83 5.61 0.13
CA LEU A 86 -11.09 4.87 0.13
C LEU A 86 -12.25 5.87 0.22
N HIS A 87 -13.17 5.77 -0.73
CA HIS A 87 -14.43 6.50 -0.77
C HIS A 87 -15.45 5.74 0.07
N GLN A 88 -15.91 6.34 1.15
CA GLN A 88 -16.98 5.81 1.98
C GLN A 88 -18.32 6.48 1.60
N ARG A 89 -19.44 5.85 1.97
CA ARG A 89 -20.77 6.45 1.73
C ARG A 89 -20.83 7.85 2.37
N GLN A 90 -21.51 8.80 1.71
CA GLN A 90 -21.66 10.21 2.12
C GLN A 90 -20.42 11.11 1.95
N GLU A 91 -19.74 11.05 0.79
CA GLU A 91 -18.64 11.95 0.40
C GLU A 91 -17.41 11.93 1.34
N GLN A 92 -17.34 10.95 2.25
CA GLN A 92 -16.22 10.81 3.15
C GLN A 92 -15.06 10.10 2.45
N LEU A 93 -13.95 10.81 2.32
CA LEU A 93 -12.70 10.28 1.80
C LEU A 93 -11.77 9.89 2.96
N ARG A 94 -11.44 8.60 3.07
CA ARG A 94 -10.45 8.10 4.03
C ARG A 94 -9.12 7.83 3.34
N VAL A 95 -8.06 8.51 3.76
CA VAL A 95 -6.69 8.20 3.32
C VAL A 95 -6.24 6.88 3.95
N VAL A 96 -5.88 5.91 3.11
CA VAL A 96 -5.39 4.59 3.54
C VAL A 96 -3.88 4.60 3.68
N VAL A 97 -3.18 5.13 2.69
CA VAL A 97 -1.73 5.29 2.73
C VAL A 97 -1.31 6.50 1.90
N THR A 98 -0.34 7.24 2.40
CA THR A 98 0.35 8.30 1.66
C THR A 98 1.84 8.07 1.71
N ALA A 99 2.51 8.33 0.58
CA ALA A 99 3.95 8.26 0.45
C ALA A 99 4.44 9.48 -0.32
N GLN A 100 5.39 10.19 0.29
CA GLN A 100 6.06 11.33 -0.30
C GLN A 100 7.51 10.94 -0.61
N VAL A 101 7.99 11.36 -1.77
CA VAL A 101 9.38 11.18 -2.22
C VAL A 101 9.93 12.51 -2.71
N LEU A 102 11.25 12.65 -2.77
CA LEU A 102 11.89 13.85 -3.32
C LEU A 102 11.69 13.95 -4.83
N TRP A 103 11.94 15.14 -5.38
CA TRP A 103 11.85 15.37 -6.83
C TRP A 103 12.80 14.44 -7.59
N GLY A 104 12.32 13.85 -8.69
CA GLY A 104 13.08 12.87 -9.48
C GLY A 104 13.14 11.45 -8.89
N GLN A 105 12.57 11.22 -7.72
CA GLN A 105 12.42 9.87 -7.15
C GLN A 105 11.11 9.21 -7.59
N SER A 106 11.12 7.88 -7.70
CA SER A 106 9.91 7.12 -8.07
C SER A 106 8.95 7.06 -6.89
N VAL A 107 7.80 7.73 -7.03
CA VAL A 107 6.69 7.67 -6.08
C VAL A 107 6.26 6.23 -5.81
N MET A 108 6.34 5.36 -6.81
CA MET A 108 5.94 3.96 -6.68
C MET A 108 6.87 3.15 -5.79
N VAL A 109 8.17 3.45 -5.82
CA VAL A 109 9.13 2.85 -4.89
C VAL A 109 8.83 3.33 -3.48
N GLY A 110 8.66 4.64 -3.27
CA GLY A 110 8.32 5.21 -1.96
C GLY A 110 7.00 4.66 -1.39
N LEU A 111 5.99 4.47 -2.24
CA LEU A 111 4.71 3.87 -1.84
C LEU A 111 4.87 2.41 -1.43
N THR A 112 5.62 1.62 -2.21
CA THR A 112 5.88 0.20 -1.90
C THR A 112 6.58 0.06 -0.55
N GLU A 113 7.66 0.79 -0.33
CA GLU A 113 8.39 0.75 0.94
C GLU A 113 7.55 1.20 2.12
N LYS A 114 6.71 2.23 1.94
CA LYS A 114 5.81 2.73 2.99
C LYS A 114 4.79 1.67 3.37
N VAL A 115 4.17 1.03 2.38
CA VAL A 115 3.18 -0.03 2.58
C VAL A 115 3.81 -1.24 3.28
N ASP A 116 4.99 -1.68 2.84
CA ASP A 116 5.69 -2.81 3.46
C ASP A 116 6.04 -2.53 4.93
N ARG A 117 6.51 -1.31 5.25
CA ARG A 117 6.76 -0.89 6.64
C ARG A 117 5.49 -0.93 7.49
N ILE A 118 4.36 -0.45 6.97
CA ILE A 118 3.08 -0.46 7.69
C ILE A 118 2.64 -1.89 7.98
N ILE A 119 2.69 -2.78 6.99
CA ILE A 119 2.27 -4.18 7.18
C ILE A 119 3.20 -4.89 8.16
N LYS A 120 4.51 -4.72 8.03
CA LYS A 120 5.48 -5.30 8.96
C LYS A 120 5.17 -4.87 10.40
N TYR A 121 4.99 -3.57 10.63
CA TYR A 121 4.63 -3.04 11.94
C TYR A 121 3.30 -3.57 12.47
N MET A 122 2.29 -3.73 11.61
CA MET A 122 1.01 -4.34 11.98
C MET A 122 1.18 -5.80 12.42
N LEU A 123 1.92 -6.60 11.66
CA LEU A 123 2.13 -8.02 11.96
C LEU A 123 2.96 -8.20 13.25
N GLU A 124 3.94 -7.34 13.49
CA GLU A 124 4.72 -7.33 14.73
C GLU A 124 3.85 -7.00 15.96
N GLN A 125 2.93 -6.04 15.85
CA GLN A 125 1.99 -5.75 16.94
C GLN A 125 1.02 -6.88 17.24
N GLU A 126 0.48 -7.53 16.20
CA GLU A 126 -0.43 -8.69 16.37
C GLU A 126 0.30 -9.88 17.01
N ALA A 127 1.59 -10.08 16.69
CA ALA A 127 2.42 -11.09 17.34
C ALA A 127 2.61 -10.82 18.84
N HIS A 128 2.78 -9.55 19.24
CA HIS A 128 2.87 -9.17 20.66
C HIS A 128 1.56 -9.31 21.43
N ILE A 129 0.41 -9.30 20.77
CA ILE A 129 -0.90 -9.59 21.39
C ILE A 129 -1.08 -11.11 21.59
N GLY A 130 -0.52 -11.94 20.70
CA GLY A 130 -0.56 -13.40 20.80
C GLY A 130 0.26 -13.97 21.96
N ASP A 131 1.34 -13.31 22.36
CA ASP A 131 2.21 -13.77 23.46
C ASP A 131 1.64 -13.52 24.87
N ILE A 132 0.62 -12.67 25.01
CA ILE A 132 -0.05 -12.40 26.30
C ILE A 132 -1.14 -13.44 26.62
N GLY A 133 -1.35 -14.44 25.75
CA GLY A 133 -2.47 -15.39 25.82
C GLY A 133 -2.12 -16.83 26.17
N TYR A 134 -0.84 -17.18 26.40
CA TYR A 134 -0.41 -18.56 26.68
C TYR A 134 0.19 -18.77 28.07
N ASP A 135 -0.23 -18.00 29.08
CA ASP A 135 -0.01 -18.35 30.49
C ASP A 135 -1.32 -18.78 31.15
N VAL A 136 -1.95 -19.80 30.58
CA VAL A 136 -2.96 -20.59 31.31
C VAL A 136 -2.22 -21.78 31.87
N GLY A 137 -1.90 -21.68 33.16
CA GLY A 137 -1.09 -22.63 33.90
C GLY A 137 -1.54 -24.07 33.68
N CYS A 138 -0.60 -24.88 33.20
CA CYS A 138 -0.66 -26.32 33.35
C CYS A 138 0.19 -26.68 34.57
N SER A 139 -0.34 -26.41 35.77
CA SER A 139 0.05 -27.13 36.98
C SER A 139 -0.95 -28.27 37.16
N THR A 140 -0.60 -29.45 36.67
CA THR A 140 -1.32 -30.68 37.03
C THR A 140 -0.52 -31.42 38.08
N ILE A 141 -1.20 -31.67 39.19
CA ILE A 141 -0.82 -32.49 40.35
C ILE A 141 -0.67 -33.95 39.90
#